data_AF-A0A2V0NMU4-F1
#
_entry.id   AF-A0A2V0NMU4-F1
#
_cell.length_a   1.000
_cell.length_b   1.000
_cell.length_c   1.000
_cell.angle_alpha   90.00
_cell.angle_beta   90.00
_cell.angle_gamma   90.00
#
_symmetry.space_group_name_H-M   'P 1'
#
loop_
_entity.id
_entity.type
_entity.pdbx_description
1 polymer ?
#
loop_
_entity_poly.entity_id
_entity_poly.type
_entity_poly.pdbx_seq_one_letter_code
_entity_poly.pdbx_strand_id
1 'polypeptide(L)'
;MSTLAERFNINSQIEHLQAKYVGTGHADLTKFEWLLNIHRDSYASYIGHHNMLAYFAVVQNESIGRVRYEFLQKMLLPCGLPPAAEGEEEAGEGAE
;
A
#
# COMPACT_ATOMS: atom_id res chain seq x y z
N MET A 1 3.06 -10.51 36.10
CA MET A 1 3.98 -10.24 34.98
C MET A 1 3.86 -11.39 34.01
N SER A 2 3.56 -11.14 32.73
CA SER A 2 3.49 -12.22 31.74
C SER A 2 4.87 -12.85 31.54
N THR A 3 4.90 -14.18 31.42
CA THR A 3 6.15 -14.92 31.25
C THR A 3 6.72 -14.68 29.86
N LEU A 4 8.04 -14.84 29.71
CA LEU A 4 8.74 -14.62 28.44
C LEU A 4 8.20 -15.54 27.32
N ALA A 5 7.75 -16.75 27.68
CA ALA A 5 7.10 -17.70 26.78
C ALA A 5 5.73 -17.22 26.28
N GLU A 6 4.94 -16.56 27.11
CA GLU A 6 3.65 -15.97 26.70
C GLU A 6 3.85 -14.85 25.68
N ARG A 7 4.90 -14.03 25.84
CA ARG A 7 5.22 -12.95 24.88
C ARG A 7 5.61 -13.47 23.51
N PHE A 8 6.41 -14.53 23.45
CA PHE A 8 6.76 -15.17 22.18
C PHE A 8 5.55 -15.77 21.46
N ASN A 9 4.64 -16.40 22.21
CA ASN A 9 3.41 -16.94 21.64
C ASN A 9 2.51 -15.84 21.06
N ILE A 10 2.39 -14.71 21.76
CA ILE A 10 1.64 -13.55 21.27
C ILE A 10 2.23 -13.00 19.98
N ASN A 11 3.56 -12.83 19.91
CA ASN A 11 4.22 -12.30 18.71
C ASN A 11 4.02 -13.22 17.50
N SER A 12 4.14 -14.54 17.66
CA SER A 12 3.90 -15.50 16.58
C SER A 12 2.47 -15.44 16.05
N GLN A 13 1.47 -15.25 16.94
CA GLN A 13 0.08 -15.08 16.52
C GLN A 13 -0.14 -13.77 15.74
N ILE A 14 0.50 -12.67 16.16
CA ILE A 14 0.42 -11.38 15.47
C ILE A 14 1.05 -11.48 14.07
N GLU A 15 2.25 -12.06 13.97
CA GLU A 15 2.94 -12.27 12.69
C GLU A 15 2.11 -13.16 11.75
N HIS A 16 1.47 -14.20 12.29
CA HIS A 16 0.57 -15.05 11.51
C HIS A 16 -0.62 -14.25 10.93
N LEU A 17 -1.23 -13.37 11.72
CA LEU A 17 -2.33 -12.53 11.26
C LEU A 17 -1.86 -11.49 10.23
N GLN A 18 -0.69 -10.90 10.43
CA GLN A 18 -0.08 -9.94 9.50
C GLN A 18 0.24 -10.61 8.14
N ALA A 19 0.71 -11.85 8.15
CA ALA A 19 0.94 -12.61 6.93
C ALA A 19 -0.37 -12.97 6.19
N LYS A 20 -1.47 -13.17 6.93
CA LYS A 20 -2.77 -13.52 6.37
C LYS A 20 -3.50 -12.31 5.76
N TYR A 21 -3.44 -11.16 6.43
CA TYR A 21 -4.17 -9.96 6.03
C TYR A 21 -3.19 -8.88 5.56
N VAL A 22 -3.04 -8.79 4.24
CA VAL A 22 -2.21 -7.76 3.60
C VAL A 22 -2.69 -6.37 4.03
N GLY A 23 -1.75 -5.49 4.38
CA GLY A 23 -2.05 -4.14 4.87
C GLY A 23 -2.15 -4.02 6.39
N THR A 24 -2.08 -5.12 7.14
CA THR A 24 -2.02 -5.08 8.61
C THR A 24 -0.71 -4.45 9.07
N GLY A 25 -0.79 -3.35 9.83
CA GLY A 25 0.40 -2.61 10.26
C GLY A 25 1.13 -3.21 11.47
N HIS A 26 2.33 -2.67 11.72
CA HIS A 26 3.15 -2.89 12.91
C HIS A 26 3.74 -1.56 13.39
N ALA A 27 4.38 -1.56 14.57
CA ALA A 27 4.92 -0.34 15.17
C ALA A 27 5.97 0.36 14.30
N ASP A 28 6.80 -0.41 13.60
CA ASP A 28 7.88 0.10 12.73
C ASP A 28 7.43 0.41 11.29
N LEU A 29 6.12 0.48 11.04
CA LEU A 29 5.60 0.69 9.69
C LEU A 29 5.87 2.12 9.21
N THR A 30 6.48 2.23 8.02
CA THR A 30 6.87 3.54 7.48
C THR A 30 5.65 4.30 6.95
N LYS A 31 5.74 5.64 6.93
CA LYS A 31 4.71 6.48 6.30
C LYS A 31 4.46 6.08 4.85
N PHE A 32 5.50 5.68 4.12
CA PHE A 32 5.40 5.24 2.73
C PHE A 32 4.56 3.96 2.60
N GLU A 33 4.85 2.92 3.38
CA GLU A 33 4.10 1.66 3.38
C GLU A 33 2.64 1.87 3.77
N TRP A 34 2.38 2.74 4.75
CA TRP A 34 1.02 3.08 5.17
C TRP A 34 0.21 3.68 4.01
N LEU A 35 0.77 4.71 3.36
CA LEU A 35 0.12 5.38 2.24
C LEU A 35 -0.07 4.45 1.05
N LEU A 36 0.90 3.58 0.78
CA LEU A 36 0.84 2.61 -0.30
C LEU A 36 -0.32 1.63 -0.10
N ASN A 37 -0.54 1.14 1.12
CA ASN A 37 -1.69 0.29 1.44
C ASN A 37 -3.01 1.06 1.27
N ILE A 38 -3.12 2.28 1.79
CA ILE A 38 -4.33 3.12 1.65
C ILE A 38 -4.70 3.35 0.18
N HIS A 39 -3.72 3.67 -0.67
CA HIS A 39 -3.99 3.91 -2.09
C HIS A 39 -4.45 2.63 -2.78
N ARG A 40 -3.83 1.48 -2.48
CA ARG A 40 -4.25 0.18 -3.03
C ARG A 40 -5.67 -0.16 -2.59
N ASP A 41 -6.01 0.05 -1.33
CA ASP A 41 -7.37 -0.21 -0.81
C ASP A 41 -8.42 0.71 -1.45
N SER A 42 -8.04 1.97 -1.71
CA SER A 42 -8.87 2.93 -2.42
C SER A 42 -9.14 2.47 -3.85
N TYR A 43 -8.10 2.10 -4.62
CA TYR A 43 -8.27 1.59 -5.98
C TYR A 43 -9.06 0.27 -6.02
N ALA A 44 -8.83 -0.63 -5.07
CA ALA A 44 -9.60 -1.87 -4.94
C ALA A 44 -11.10 -1.55 -4.72
N SER A 45 -11.40 -0.56 -3.88
CA SER A 45 -12.77 -0.09 -3.64
C SER A 45 -13.38 0.55 -4.88
N TYR A 46 -12.64 1.35 -5.64
CA TYR A 46 -13.13 1.97 -6.89
C TYR A 46 -13.47 0.93 -7.96
N ILE A 47 -12.68 -0.14 -8.06
CA ILE A 47 -12.91 -1.23 -9.02
C ILE A 47 -14.04 -2.14 -8.55
N GLY A 48 -14.14 -2.41 -7.25
CA GLY A 48 -15.15 -3.31 -6.67
C GLY A 48 -16.57 -2.72 -6.68
N HIS A 49 -16.70 -1.40 -6.50
CA HIS A 49 -17.98 -0.71 -6.46
C HIS A 49 -18.35 -0.15 -7.85
N HIS A 50 -19.32 -0.76 -8.51
CA HIS A 50 -19.70 -0.39 -9.88
C HIS A 50 -20.14 1.07 -10.04
N ASN A 51 -20.84 1.62 -9.04
CA ASN A 51 -21.25 3.03 -9.03
C ASN A 51 -20.06 3.99 -9.00
N MET A 52 -19.01 3.68 -8.22
CA MET A 52 -17.79 4.48 -8.17
C MET A 52 -17.05 4.41 -9.51
N LEU A 53 -16.87 3.21 -10.05
CA LEU A 53 -16.20 3.02 -11.34
C LEU A 53 -16.92 3.77 -12.47
N ALA A 54 -18.26 3.70 -12.50
CA ALA A 54 -19.07 4.42 -13.47
C ALA A 54 -18.96 5.94 -13.31
N TYR A 55 -18.95 6.44 -12.08
CA TYR A 55 -18.73 7.87 -11.81
C TYR A 55 -17.39 8.35 -12.39
N PHE A 56 -16.30 7.64 -12.14
CA PHE A 56 -14.99 7.99 -12.69
C PHE A 56 -14.94 7.92 -14.22
N ALA A 57 -15.58 6.91 -14.83
CA ALA A 57 -15.68 6.77 -16.28
C ALA A 57 -16.43 7.94 -16.94
N VAL A 58 -17.52 8.40 -16.32
CA VAL A 58 -18.28 9.56 -16.81
C VAL A 58 -17.46 10.83 -16.70
N VAL A 59 -16.79 11.07 -15.56
CA VAL A 59 -15.98 12.29 -15.34
C VAL A 59 -14.79 12.35 -16.29
N GLN A 60 -14.14 11.21 -16.55
CA GLN A 60 -12.97 11.14 -17.44
C GLN A 60 -13.35 11.02 -18.93
N ASN A 61 -14.64 10.86 -19.24
CA ASN A 61 -15.15 10.59 -20.59
C ASN A 61 -14.44 9.39 -21.27
N GLU A 62 -14.19 8.34 -20.50
CA GLU A 62 -13.52 7.13 -20.96
C GLU A 62 -14.39 5.90 -20.71
N SER A 63 -14.15 4.85 -21.49
CA SER A 63 -14.88 3.59 -21.29
C SER A 63 -14.62 3.02 -19.89
N ILE A 64 -15.65 2.42 -19.28
CA ILE A 64 -15.56 1.75 -17.97
C ILE A 64 -14.41 0.73 -17.95
N GLY A 65 -14.21 0.01 -19.05
CA GLY A 65 -13.12 -0.96 -19.20
C GLY A 65 -11.74 -0.32 -19.16
N ARG A 66 -11.56 0.84 -19.80
CA ARG A 66 -10.27 1.56 -19.78
C ARG A 66 -9.96 2.10 -18.38
N VAL A 67 -10.92 2.75 -17.72
CA VAL A 67 -10.72 3.27 -16.36
C VAL A 67 -10.39 2.15 -15.38
N ARG A 68 -11.05 0.99 -15.51
CA ARG A 68 -10.73 -0.20 -14.72
C ARG A 68 -9.30 -0.68 -14.96
N TYR A 69 -8.87 -0.74 -16.22
CA TYR A 69 -7.51 -1.14 -16.59
C TYR A 69 -6.47 -0.16 -16.02
N GLU A 70 -6.73 1.13 -16.13
CA GLU A 70 -5.86 2.18 -15.61
C GLU A 70 -5.72 2.09 -14.09
N PHE A 71 -6.83 1.90 -13.36
CA PHE A 71 -6.78 1.72 -11.91
C PHE A 71 -5.99 0.47 -11.52
N LEU A 72 -6.12 -0.64 -12.24
CA LEU A 72 -5.30 -1.84 -12.00
C LEU A 72 -3.81 -1.58 -12.21
N GLN A 73 -3.43 -0.81 -13.24
CA GLN A 73 -2.03 -0.43 -13.47
C GLN A 73 -1.49 0.47 -12.35
N LYS A 74 -2.30 1.42 -11.88
CA LYS A 74 -1.94 2.34 -10.80
C LYS A 74 -1.75 1.65 -9.43
N MET A 75 -2.23 0.42 -9.25
CA MET A 75 -2.01 -0.34 -8.00
C MET A 75 -0.55 -0.78 -7.81
N LEU A 76 0.28 -0.80 -8.86
CA LEU A 76 1.67 -1.26 -8.75
C LEU A 76 2.52 -0.32 -7.88
N LEU A 77 2.63 0.95 -8.27
CA LEU A 77 3.34 2.02 -7.54
C LEU A 77 2.47 3.28 -7.45
N PRO A 78 1.42 3.29 -6.61
CA PRO A 78 0.51 4.42 -6.52
C PRO A 78 1.17 5.67 -5.91
N CYS A 79 2.20 5.49 -5.08
CA CYS A 79 2.90 6.57 -4.38
C CYS A 79 4.30 6.85 -4.96
N GLY A 80 4.63 6.29 -6.13
CA GLY A 80 5.97 6.38 -6.71
C GLY A 80 6.98 5.43 -6.08
N LEU A 81 8.27 5.67 -6.33
CA LEU A 81 9.35 4.89 -5.75
C LEU A 81 9.41 5.12 -4.23
N PRO A 82 9.82 4.09 -3.46
CA PRO A 82 10.09 4.27 -2.04
C PRO A 82 11.17 5.35 -1.85
N PRO A 83 11.11 6.13 -0.75
CA PRO A 83 12.17 7.07 -0.43
C PRO A 83 13.50 6.33 -0.33
N ALA A 84 14.57 6.94 -0.83
CA ALA A 84 15.93 6.41 -0.65
C ALA A 84 16.16 6.22 0.85
N ALA A 85 16.82 5.12 1.24
CA ALA A 85 17.23 4.95 2.62
C ALA A 85 18.08 6.17 3.01
N GLU A 86 17.82 6.75 4.18
CA GLU A 86 18.62 7.85 4.73
C GLU A 86 20.09 7.38 4.78
N GLY A 87 20.87 7.77 3.76
CA GLY A 87 22.21 7.21 3.50
C GLY A 87 22.61 7.13 2.02
N GLU A 88 21.68 7.19 1.07
CA GLU A 88 22.01 7.13 -0.37
C GLU A 88 21.96 8.50 -1.09
N GLU A 89 21.39 9.54 -0.47
CA GLU A 89 21.34 10.90 -1.05
C GLU A 89 22.72 11.58 -1.08
N GLU A 90 23.67 11.20 -0.23
CA GLU A 90 25.05 11.75 -0.26
C GLU A 90 25.90 11.23 -1.43
N ALA A 91 25.47 10.20 -2.16
CA ALA A 91 26.22 9.65 -3.29
C ALA A 91 25.89 10.33 -4.64
N GLY A 92 24.81 11.11 -4.70
CA GLY A 92 24.33 11.73 -5.95
C GLY A 92 24.86 13.15 -6.21
N GLU A 93 25.43 13.81 -5.21
CA GLU A 93 25.90 15.21 -5.30
C GLU A 93 27.40 15.34 -5.62
N GLY A 94 28.08 14.23 -5.93
CA GLY A 94 29.51 14.17 -6.25
C GLY A 94 29.85 13.91 -7.73
N ALA A 95 28.88 14.04 -8.64
CA ALA A 95 29.12 13.92 -10.08
C ALA A 95 28.95 15.28 -10.78
N GLU A 96 29.90 16.18 -10.50
CA GLU A 96 30.29 17.27 -11.41
C GLU A 96 31.79 17.15 -11.72
#